data_AF-A0A9D1DDV6-F1
#
_entry.id   AF-A0A9D1DDV6-F1
#
_cell.length_a   1.000
_cell.length_b   1.000
_cell.length_c   1.000
_cell.angle_alpha   90.00
_cell.angle_beta   90.00
_cell.angle_gamma   90.00
#
_symmetry.space_group_name_H-M   'P 1'
#
loop_
_entity.id
_entity.type
_entity.pdbx_description
1 polymer ?
#
loop_
_entity_poly.entity_id
_entity_poly.type
_entity_poly.pdbx_seq_one_letter_code
_entity_poly.pdbx_strand_id
1 'polypeptide(L)'
;DPEATPFALAVMQRLNDACQKWKEETNIDFSLYGTPLESTTYKFAKCLQKRFGIIPGVTDKNYITNSYHVHVTENIDAFTKLSFESQFQKLSPGGAISYVEVPNLQDNVEAVLAVMQHIYDNIMYAELNTKSDYCQKCGYDGEIQIVADEDGKLVWECPNCHNRDQDTMNVARRTCGYIGTQFWNQGRTQEIKERVLHL
;
A
#
# COMPACT_ATOMS: atom_id res chain seq x y z
N ASP A 1 9.40 -0.21 -15.50
CA ASP A 1 10.62 -0.02 -16.29
C ASP A 1 11.72 -0.97 -15.83
N PRO A 2 12.03 -2.02 -16.60
CA PRO A 2 13.10 -2.96 -16.25
C PRO A 2 14.48 -2.30 -16.11
N GLU A 3 14.75 -1.19 -16.81
CA GLU A 3 16.04 -0.50 -16.75
C GLU A 3 16.26 0.22 -15.41
N ALA A 4 15.19 0.60 -14.73
CA ALA A 4 15.24 1.23 -13.41
C ALA A 4 15.46 0.23 -12.25
N THR A 5 15.17 -1.06 -12.47
CA THR A 5 15.24 -2.09 -11.41
C THR A 5 16.66 -2.27 -10.86
N PRO A 6 17.72 -2.39 -11.69
CA PRO A 6 19.09 -2.45 -11.19
C PRO A 6 19.49 -1.25 -10.34
N PHE A 7 19.04 -0.04 -10.71
CA PHE A 7 19.29 1.17 -9.93
C PHE A 7 18.61 1.11 -8.56
N ALA A 8 17.33 0.74 -8.51
CA ALA A 8 16.59 0.64 -7.26
C ALA A 8 17.21 -0.40 -6.29
N LEU A 9 17.65 -1.55 -6.81
CA LEU A 9 18.37 -2.56 -6.02
C LEU A 9 19.73 -2.04 -5.53
N ALA A 10 20.47 -1.32 -6.37
CA ALA A 10 21.75 -0.71 -5.99
C ALA A 10 21.59 0.33 -4.88
N VAL A 11 20.50 1.11 -4.88
CA VAL A 11 20.18 2.05 -3.79
C VAL A 11 19.95 1.30 -2.48
N MET A 12 19.15 0.22 -2.49
CA MET A 12 18.91 -0.60 -1.30
C MET A 12 20.18 -1.26 -0.78
N GLN A 13 21.04 -1.78 -1.68
CA GLN A 13 22.33 -2.34 -1.30
C GLN A 13 23.23 -1.28 -0.67
N ARG A 14 23.29 -0.08 -1.25
CA ARG A 14 24.07 1.04 -0.69
C ARG A 14 23.65 1.41 0.72
N LEU A 15 22.35 1.31 1.04
CA LEU A 15 21.84 1.52 2.39
C LEU A 15 22.28 0.41 3.35
N ASN A 16 22.26 -0.85 2.94
CA ASN A 16 22.80 -1.96 3.73
C ASN A 16 24.31 -1.83 3.97
N ASP A 17 25.08 -1.41 2.97
CA ASP A 17 26.52 -1.16 3.12
C ASP A 17 26.78 -0.07 4.18
N ALA A 18 25.92 0.95 4.25
CA ALA A 18 26.00 1.98 5.28
C ALA A 18 25.65 1.42 6.67
N CYS A 19 24.61 0.59 6.78
CA CYS A 19 24.27 -0.10 8.03
C CYS A 19 25.43 -0.96 8.53
N GLN A 20 26.10 -1.71 7.64
CA GLN A 20 27.26 -2.53 7.98
C GLN A 20 28.43 -1.67 8.45
N LYS A 21 28.75 -0.60 7.73
CA LYS A 21 29.80 0.35 8.14
C LYS A 21 29.55 0.90 9.54
N TRP A 22 28.33 1.34 9.83
CA TRP A 22 27.99 1.87 11.17
C TRP A 22 28.03 0.80 12.25
N LYS A 23 27.68 -0.45 11.93
CA LYS A 23 27.82 -1.59 12.84
C LYS A 23 29.27 -1.81 13.24
N GLU A 24 30.19 -1.77 12.28
CA GLU A 24 31.63 -1.89 12.52
C GLU A 24 32.18 -0.73 13.36
N GLU A 25 31.73 0.50 13.10
CA GLU A 25 32.19 1.71 13.80
C GLU A 25 31.67 1.82 15.25
N THR A 26 30.46 1.29 15.53
CA THR A 26 29.74 1.58 16.79
C THR A 26 29.38 0.35 17.61
N ASN A 27 29.54 -0.87 17.07
CA ASN A 27 29.08 -2.13 17.66
C ASN A 27 27.56 -2.15 17.95
N ILE A 28 26.77 -1.45 17.13
CA ILE A 28 25.30 -1.46 17.15
C ILE A 28 24.80 -2.09 15.85
N ASP A 29 23.82 -3.00 15.94
CA ASP A 29 23.28 -3.67 14.75
C ASP A 29 22.21 -2.80 14.06
N PHE A 30 22.59 -2.13 12.97
CA PHE A 30 21.67 -1.36 12.14
C PHE A 30 21.08 -2.25 11.05
N SER A 31 19.80 -2.05 10.74
CA SER A 31 19.13 -2.76 9.65
C SER A 31 18.22 -1.82 8.87
N LEU A 32 18.08 -2.09 7.58
CA LEU A 32 17.18 -1.34 6.73
C LEU A 32 15.73 -1.75 6.99
N TYR A 33 14.86 -0.76 7.22
CA TYR A 33 13.46 -0.97 7.59
C TYR A 33 12.50 -0.33 6.59
N GLY A 34 11.63 -1.16 6.01
CA GLY A 34 10.51 -0.74 5.18
C GLY A 34 9.43 -0.05 6.02
N THR A 35 9.67 1.23 6.32
CA THR A 35 8.84 2.03 7.24
C THR A 35 7.36 2.02 6.85
N PRO A 36 6.44 1.70 7.77
CA PRO A 36 5.01 1.97 7.61
C PRO A 36 4.73 3.49 7.61
N LEU A 37 4.51 4.10 6.45
CA LEU A 37 4.28 5.55 6.31
C LEU A 37 2.79 5.93 6.41
N GLU A 38 2.06 5.40 7.39
CA GLU A 38 0.59 5.51 7.46
C GLU A 38 0.07 6.96 7.45
N SER A 39 0.43 7.74 8.47
CA SER A 39 0.03 9.15 8.62
C SER A 39 1.02 10.13 7.98
N THR A 40 2.28 9.70 7.81
CA THR A 40 3.37 10.57 7.31
C THR A 40 3.37 10.70 5.79
N THR A 41 2.77 9.76 5.04
CA THR A 41 2.76 9.81 3.56
C THR A 41 2.23 11.14 3.02
N TYR A 42 1.11 11.63 3.56
CA TYR A 42 0.48 12.88 3.12
C TYR A 42 1.34 14.10 3.45
N LYS A 43 1.84 14.16 4.69
CA LYS A 43 2.71 15.26 5.12
C LYS A 43 3.99 15.31 4.28
N PHE A 44 4.59 14.14 3.99
CA PHE A 44 5.80 14.05 3.20
C PHE A 44 5.57 14.49 1.76
N ALA A 45 4.50 14.02 1.12
CA ALA A 45 4.09 14.46 -0.22
C ALA A 45 3.89 15.98 -0.29
N LYS A 46 3.18 16.58 0.69
CA LYS A 46 2.98 18.04 0.75
C LYS A 46 4.29 18.81 0.95
N CYS A 47 5.21 18.30 1.75
CA CYS A 47 6.53 18.90 1.90
C CYS A 47 7.34 18.86 0.58
N LEU A 48 7.27 17.76 -0.16
CA LEU A 48 7.93 17.63 -1.46
C LEU A 48 7.32 18.59 -2.49
N GLN A 49 5.99 18.67 -2.58
CA GLN A 49 5.29 19.63 -3.43
C GLN A 49 5.68 21.08 -3.11
N LYS A 50 5.72 21.44 -1.82
CA LYS A 50 6.11 22.81 -1.41
C LYS A 50 7.55 23.14 -1.81
N ARG A 51 8.46 22.17 -1.74
CA ARG A 51 9.89 22.38 -1.98
C ARG A 51 10.25 22.32 -3.47
N PHE A 52 9.65 21.42 -4.22
CA PHE A 52 10.05 21.08 -5.59
C PHE A 52 8.97 21.36 -6.64
N GLY A 53 7.78 21.81 -6.23
CA GLY A 53 6.63 21.98 -7.11
C GLY A 53 5.97 20.65 -7.47
N ILE A 54 5.12 20.70 -8.49
CA ILE A 54 4.42 19.53 -9.02
C ILE A 54 5.23 18.92 -10.16
N ILE A 55 5.72 17.71 -9.95
CA ILE A 55 6.46 16.91 -10.92
C ILE A 55 5.59 15.69 -11.26
N PRO A 56 5.16 15.54 -12.52
CA PRO A 56 4.35 14.39 -12.96
C PRO A 56 4.99 13.06 -12.58
N GLY A 57 4.19 12.16 -11.99
CA GLY A 57 4.64 10.83 -11.54
C GLY A 57 5.50 10.81 -10.27
N VAL A 58 5.81 11.96 -9.66
CA VAL A 58 6.65 12.04 -8.45
C VAL A 58 5.98 12.78 -7.31
N THR A 59 5.58 14.03 -7.54
CA THR A 59 4.95 14.90 -6.52
C THR A 59 3.55 15.36 -6.92
N ASP A 60 3.00 14.85 -8.02
CA ASP A 60 1.65 15.16 -8.51
C ASP A 60 0.52 14.53 -7.68
N LYS A 61 0.86 13.56 -6.84
CA LYS A 61 -0.06 12.91 -5.89
C LYS A 61 0.13 13.45 -4.48
N ASN A 62 -0.93 13.35 -3.68
CA ASN A 62 -0.90 13.74 -2.28
C ASN A 62 -0.38 12.64 -1.36
N TYR A 63 0.29 11.63 -1.90
CA TYR A 63 0.84 10.52 -1.16
C TYR A 63 2.13 10.03 -1.83
N ILE A 64 2.94 9.31 -1.09
CA ILE A 64 4.13 8.59 -1.55
C ILE A 64 3.90 7.10 -1.34
N THR A 65 4.31 6.30 -2.33
CA THR A 65 4.27 4.84 -2.26
C THR A 65 5.21 4.33 -1.17
N ASN A 66 4.76 3.32 -0.42
CA ASN A 66 5.48 2.85 0.74
C ASN A 66 6.70 2.02 0.34
N SER A 67 7.88 2.37 0.88
CA SER A 67 9.10 1.56 0.76
C SER A 67 9.45 1.19 -0.71
N TYR A 68 9.47 -0.10 -1.03
CA TYR A 68 9.80 -0.65 -2.35
C TYR A 68 8.57 -1.12 -3.12
N HIS A 69 7.35 -0.85 -2.62
CA HIS A 69 6.13 -1.36 -3.25
C HIS A 69 5.99 -0.85 -4.67
N VAL A 70 5.43 -1.70 -5.53
CA VAL A 70 4.94 -1.25 -6.84
C VAL A 70 3.88 -0.18 -6.62
N HIS A 71 3.90 0.87 -7.45
CA HIS A 71 2.95 1.98 -7.34
C HIS A 71 1.51 1.46 -7.50
N VAL A 72 0.60 1.97 -6.68
CA VAL A 72 -0.78 1.45 -6.54
C VAL A 72 -1.63 1.50 -7.81
N THR A 73 -1.24 2.34 -8.76
CA THR A 73 -1.91 2.51 -10.06
C THR A 73 -1.37 1.59 -11.16
N GLU A 74 -0.30 0.85 -10.89
CA GLU A 74 0.35 -0.01 -11.89
C GLU A 74 -0.48 -1.28 -12.06
N ASN A 75 -0.96 -1.53 -13.29
CA ASN A 75 -1.69 -2.76 -13.61
C ASN A 75 -0.71 -3.93 -13.70
N ILE A 76 -0.63 -4.71 -12.62
CA ILE A 76 0.27 -5.86 -12.46
C ILE A 76 -0.50 -7.00 -11.80
N ASP A 77 -0.24 -8.24 -12.20
CA ASP A 77 -0.86 -9.40 -11.54
C ASP A 77 -0.17 -9.72 -10.21
N ALA A 78 -0.89 -10.43 -9.34
CA ALA A 78 -0.44 -10.77 -8.00
C ALA A 78 0.93 -11.47 -7.98
N PHE A 79 1.13 -12.43 -8.89
CA PHE A 79 2.31 -13.28 -8.92
C PHE A 79 3.54 -12.49 -9.35
N THR A 80 3.43 -11.73 -10.45
CA THR A 80 4.51 -10.86 -10.94
C THR A 80 4.86 -9.79 -9.91
N LYS A 81 3.87 -9.17 -9.26
CA LYS A 81 4.10 -8.16 -8.22
C LYS A 81 4.90 -8.73 -7.04
N LEU A 82 4.48 -9.87 -6.51
CA LEU A 82 5.16 -10.51 -5.37
C LEU A 82 6.57 -10.98 -5.75
N SER A 83 6.75 -11.60 -6.92
CA SER A 83 8.08 -11.99 -7.39
C SER A 83 9.00 -10.79 -7.57
N PHE A 84 8.49 -9.68 -8.10
CA PHE A 84 9.25 -8.44 -8.22
C PHE A 84 9.66 -7.88 -6.85
N GLU A 85 8.71 -7.69 -5.95
CA GLU A 85 8.94 -7.12 -4.61
C GLU A 85 9.81 -8.02 -3.72
N SER A 86 9.81 -9.34 -3.93
CA SER A 86 10.66 -10.28 -3.19
C SER A 86 12.16 -9.95 -3.29
N GLN A 87 12.60 -9.38 -4.41
CA GLN A 87 13.99 -8.96 -4.62
C GLN A 87 14.40 -7.87 -3.61
N PHE A 88 13.46 -7.00 -3.24
CA PHE A 88 13.67 -5.90 -2.32
C PHE A 88 13.52 -6.34 -0.86
N GLN A 89 12.64 -7.31 -0.56
CA GLN A 89 12.53 -7.87 0.80
C GLN A 89 13.85 -8.46 1.30
N LYS A 90 14.61 -9.13 0.41
CA LYS A 90 15.96 -9.64 0.71
C LYS A 90 16.93 -8.55 1.17
N LEU A 91 16.70 -7.31 0.74
CA LEU A 91 17.53 -6.14 1.06
C LEU A 91 16.93 -5.26 2.17
N SER A 92 15.81 -5.64 2.77
CA SER A 92 15.14 -4.90 3.86
C SER A 92 15.01 -5.74 5.14
N PRO A 93 16.13 -6.26 5.70
CA PRO A 93 16.11 -7.27 6.75
C PRO A 93 15.57 -6.77 8.10
N GLY A 94 15.53 -5.45 8.33
CA GLY A 94 14.95 -4.88 9.56
C GLY A 94 13.43 -4.97 9.58
N GLY A 95 12.80 -5.17 8.43
CA GLY A 95 11.35 -5.34 8.30
C GLY A 95 10.87 -4.99 6.90
N ALA A 96 9.96 -5.81 6.40
CA ALA A 96 9.42 -5.73 5.06
C ALA A 96 8.06 -6.45 5.02
N ILE A 97 7.14 -6.02 4.17
CA ILE A 97 5.88 -6.73 3.90
C ILE A 97 5.40 -6.35 2.50
N SER A 98 4.75 -7.26 1.79
CA SER A 98 4.12 -7.00 0.49
C SER A 98 2.61 -7.26 0.53
N TYR A 99 1.85 -6.55 -0.30
CA TYR A 99 0.40 -6.71 -0.37
C TYR A 99 -0.08 -7.04 -1.76
N VAL A 100 -1.16 -7.80 -1.81
CA VAL A 100 -1.95 -8.03 -3.02
C VAL A 100 -3.39 -7.59 -2.75
N GLU A 101 -3.85 -6.54 -3.43
CA GLU A 101 -5.26 -6.17 -3.48
C GLU A 101 -6.06 -7.21 -4.27
N VAL A 102 -7.10 -7.76 -3.63
CA VAL A 102 -7.96 -8.81 -4.18
C VAL A 102 -9.44 -8.45 -3.98
N PRO A 103 -10.35 -8.94 -4.84
CA PRO A 103 -11.78 -8.81 -4.60
C PRO A 103 -12.23 -9.70 -3.43
N ASN A 104 -13.53 -9.80 -3.20
CA ASN A 104 -14.05 -10.82 -2.30
C ASN A 104 -13.77 -12.23 -2.90
N LEU A 105 -12.92 -13.00 -2.22
CA LEU A 105 -12.52 -14.35 -2.62
C LEU A 105 -13.19 -15.46 -1.77
N GLN A 106 -14.23 -15.15 -0.99
CA GLN A 106 -14.91 -16.15 -0.13
C GLN A 106 -15.36 -17.40 -0.90
N ASP A 107 -15.84 -17.22 -2.14
CA ASP A 107 -16.30 -18.31 -2.99
C ASP A 107 -15.21 -18.82 -3.98
N ASN A 108 -13.97 -18.35 -3.87
CA ASN A 108 -12.86 -18.73 -4.75
C ASN A 108 -11.61 -19.14 -3.97
N VAL A 109 -11.74 -20.24 -3.23
CA VAL A 109 -10.65 -20.82 -2.40
C VAL A 109 -9.45 -21.23 -3.23
N GLU A 110 -9.65 -21.71 -4.47
CA GLU A 110 -8.56 -22.11 -5.36
C GLU A 110 -7.62 -20.95 -5.69
N ALA A 111 -8.17 -19.76 -5.98
CA ALA A 111 -7.36 -18.56 -6.20
C ALA A 111 -6.58 -18.15 -4.94
N VAL A 112 -7.20 -18.24 -3.75
CA VAL A 112 -6.50 -17.97 -2.48
C VAL A 112 -5.33 -18.93 -2.30
N LEU A 113 -5.54 -20.23 -2.50
CA LEU A 113 -4.49 -21.24 -2.36
C LEU A 113 -3.34 -21.05 -3.34
N ALA A 114 -3.64 -20.67 -4.59
CA ALA A 114 -2.62 -20.38 -5.60
C ALA A 114 -1.71 -19.22 -5.16
N VAL A 115 -2.28 -18.13 -4.65
CA VAL A 115 -1.48 -17.00 -4.15
C VAL A 115 -0.73 -17.35 -2.87
N MET A 116 -1.34 -18.11 -1.94
CA MET A 116 -0.66 -18.56 -0.73
C MET A 116 0.55 -19.44 -1.05
N GLN A 117 0.42 -20.36 -2.01
CA GLN A 117 1.54 -21.20 -2.47
C GLN A 117 2.65 -20.33 -3.07
N HIS A 118 2.31 -19.36 -3.91
CA HIS A 118 3.30 -18.45 -4.48
C HIS A 118 4.00 -17.60 -3.41
N ILE A 119 3.26 -17.13 -2.40
CA ILE A 119 3.84 -16.41 -1.27
C ILE A 119 4.87 -17.29 -0.56
N TYR A 120 4.47 -18.51 -0.19
CA TYR A 120 5.32 -19.47 0.49
C TYR A 120 6.63 -19.75 -0.27
N ASP A 121 6.55 -19.87 -1.60
CA ASP A 121 7.70 -20.23 -2.43
C ASP A 121 8.62 -19.05 -2.77
N ASN A 122 8.13 -17.80 -2.74
CA ASN A 122 8.83 -16.67 -3.36
C ASN A 122 9.13 -15.47 -2.46
N ILE A 123 8.33 -15.20 -1.42
CA ILE A 123 8.44 -13.95 -0.66
C ILE A 123 8.32 -14.17 0.85
N MET A 124 9.14 -13.45 1.61
CA MET A 124 9.29 -13.69 3.05
C MET A 124 8.03 -13.32 3.83
N TYR A 125 7.42 -12.19 3.52
CA TYR A 125 6.21 -11.74 4.20
C TYR A 125 5.28 -11.01 3.22
N ALA A 126 4.10 -11.57 2.99
CA ALA A 126 3.07 -10.96 2.16
C ALA A 126 1.66 -11.30 2.64
N GLU A 127 0.69 -10.46 2.27
CA GLU A 127 -0.70 -10.59 2.69
C GLU A 127 -1.69 -10.26 1.55
N LEU A 128 -2.89 -10.83 1.64
CA LEU A 128 -4.02 -10.45 0.81
C LEU A 128 -4.80 -9.30 1.45
N ASN A 129 -5.02 -8.24 0.69
CA ASN A 129 -5.86 -7.12 1.06
C ASN A 129 -7.21 -7.27 0.37
N THR A 130 -8.20 -7.69 1.16
CA THR A 130 -9.60 -7.66 0.76
C THR A 130 -10.31 -6.47 1.41
N LYS A 131 -11.43 -6.06 0.82
CA LYS A 131 -12.27 -4.97 1.31
C LYS A 131 -13.46 -5.58 2.04
N SER A 132 -13.63 -5.21 3.31
CA SER A 132 -14.70 -5.71 4.17
C SER A 132 -15.47 -4.52 4.73
N ASP A 133 -16.58 -4.18 4.09
CA ASP A 133 -17.38 -3.01 4.46
C ASP A 133 -18.82 -3.38 4.79
N TYR A 134 -19.48 -2.52 5.57
CA TYR A 134 -20.88 -2.67 5.92
C TYR A 134 -21.57 -1.32 6.13
N CYS A 135 -22.73 -1.13 5.52
CA CYS A 135 -23.59 0.03 5.71
C CYS A 135 -24.76 -0.33 6.64
N GLN A 136 -24.77 0.22 7.86
CA GLN A 136 -25.79 -0.10 8.86
C GLN A 136 -27.19 0.44 8.49
N LYS A 137 -27.28 1.44 7.59
CA LYS A 137 -28.57 2.02 7.18
C LYS A 137 -29.37 1.14 6.23
N CYS A 138 -28.70 0.39 5.35
CA CYS A 138 -29.37 -0.40 4.30
C CYS A 138 -28.95 -1.87 4.26
N GLY A 139 -27.99 -2.28 5.10
CA GLY A 139 -27.48 -3.65 5.16
C GLY A 139 -26.53 -4.03 4.03
N TYR A 140 -26.09 -3.07 3.20
CA TYR A 140 -25.12 -3.33 2.13
C TYR A 140 -23.76 -3.74 2.70
N ASP A 141 -23.23 -4.87 2.23
CA ASP A 141 -22.00 -5.53 2.70
C ASP A 141 -20.91 -5.65 1.61
N GLY A 142 -21.10 -4.96 0.48
CA GLY A 142 -20.09 -4.82 -0.56
C GLY A 142 -19.18 -3.61 -0.34
N GLU A 143 -18.30 -3.30 -1.31
CA GLU A 143 -17.35 -2.20 -1.20
C GLU A 143 -18.04 -0.82 -1.16
N ILE A 144 -17.77 -0.05 -0.10
CA ILE A 144 -18.11 1.36 0.02
C ILE A 144 -17.20 2.18 -0.90
N GLN A 145 -17.80 3.09 -1.65
CA GLN A 145 -17.12 3.83 -2.71
C GLN A 145 -16.53 5.15 -2.20
N ILE A 146 -15.43 5.57 -2.83
CA ILE A 146 -14.81 6.88 -2.58
C ILE A 146 -15.17 7.84 -3.72
N VAL A 147 -16.05 8.79 -3.45
CA VAL A 147 -16.55 9.79 -4.40
C VAL A 147 -16.00 11.18 -4.08
N ALA A 148 -15.99 12.08 -5.07
CA ALA A 148 -15.72 13.49 -4.82
C ALA A 148 -17.04 14.21 -4.48
N ASP A 149 -17.05 15.00 -3.42
CA ASP A 149 -18.15 15.93 -3.14
C ASP A 149 -18.07 17.19 -4.03
N GLU A 150 -18.99 18.13 -3.82
CA GLU A 150 -19.10 19.37 -4.60
C GLU A 150 -17.85 20.26 -4.50
N ASP A 151 -17.11 20.16 -3.38
CA ASP A 151 -15.87 20.89 -3.14
C ASP A 151 -14.63 20.12 -3.64
N GLY A 152 -14.83 18.94 -4.25
CA GLY A 152 -13.76 18.08 -4.75
C GLY A 152 -13.06 17.25 -3.66
N LYS A 153 -13.60 17.23 -2.44
CA LYS A 153 -13.07 16.43 -1.34
C LYS A 153 -13.51 14.97 -1.49
N LEU A 154 -12.59 14.05 -1.22
CA LEU A 154 -12.89 12.62 -1.26
C LEU A 154 -13.65 12.21 0.00
N VAL A 155 -14.83 11.63 -0.20
CA VAL A 155 -15.75 11.14 0.84
C VAL A 155 -16.17 9.71 0.55
N TRP A 156 -16.51 8.99 1.62
CA TRP A 156 -16.98 7.61 1.55
C TRP A 156 -18.50 7.59 1.41
N GLU A 157 -19.02 6.84 0.44
CA GLU A 157 -20.43 6.77 0.13
C GLU A 157 -20.86 5.32 -0.10
N CYS A 158 -21.95 4.92 0.55
CA CYS A 158 -22.59 3.65 0.26
C CYS A 158 -23.25 3.70 -1.13
N PRO A 159 -22.87 2.81 -2.07
CA PRO A 159 -23.41 2.84 -3.43
C PRO A 159 -24.88 2.43 -3.51
N ASN A 160 -25.42 1.77 -2.47
CA ASN A 160 -26.80 1.30 -2.44
C ASN A 160 -27.81 2.35 -1.94
N CYS A 161 -27.43 3.16 -0.95
CA CYS A 161 -28.36 4.12 -0.32
C CYS A 161 -27.79 5.54 -0.17
N HIS A 162 -26.60 5.81 -0.71
CA HIS A 162 -25.89 7.08 -0.63
C HIS A 162 -25.60 7.57 0.80
N ASN A 163 -25.60 6.65 1.78
CA ASN A 163 -25.18 6.99 3.14
C ASN A 163 -23.73 7.47 3.13
N ARG A 164 -23.48 8.66 3.69
CA ARG A 164 -22.15 9.24 3.91
C ARG A 164 -21.82 9.42 5.40
N ASP A 165 -22.73 9.00 6.27
CA ASP A 165 -22.59 9.08 7.72
C ASP A 165 -21.64 7.97 8.21
N GLN A 166 -20.47 8.40 8.67
CA GLN A 166 -19.37 7.53 9.09
C GLN A 166 -19.69 6.73 10.35
N ASP A 167 -20.58 7.23 11.23
CA ASP A 167 -20.95 6.52 12.46
C ASP A 167 -21.84 5.30 12.18
N THR A 168 -22.48 5.27 11.01
CA THR A 168 -23.33 4.17 10.54
C THR A 168 -22.69 3.37 9.40
N MET A 169 -21.37 3.47 9.28
CA MET A 169 -20.60 2.82 8.22
C MET A 169 -19.33 2.18 8.78
N ASN A 170 -19.15 0.91 8.48
CA ASN A 170 -17.93 0.18 8.81
C ASN A 170 -17.14 0.04 7.52
N VAL A 171 -15.99 0.72 7.42
CA VAL A 171 -15.04 0.58 6.32
C VAL A 171 -13.74 0.02 6.88
N ALA A 172 -13.37 -1.19 6.48
CA ALA A 172 -12.11 -1.80 6.92
C ALA A 172 -11.10 -1.84 5.76
N ARG A 173 -9.93 -1.22 5.94
CA ARG A 173 -8.83 -1.29 4.97
C ARG A 173 -7.52 -1.60 5.68
N ARG A 174 -6.65 -2.32 4.98
CA ARG A 174 -5.25 -2.45 5.34
C ARG A 174 -4.42 -1.46 4.55
N THR A 175 -3.90 -0.45 5.22
CA THR A 175 -3.16 0.64 4.56
C THR A 175 -1.65 0.45 4.66
N CYS A 176 -1.15 0.09 5.85
CA CYS A 176 0.28 0.06 6.18
C CYS A 176 0.70 -1.09 7.11
N GLY A 177 -0.03 -2.21 7.14
CA GLY A 177 0.28 -3.36 8.01
C GLY A 177 -0.90 -3.83 8.83
N TYR A 178 -1.74 -2.89 9.24
CA TYR A 178 -2.84 -3.16 10.16
C TYR A 178 -4.17 -2.87 9.48
N ILE A 179 -5.20 -3.60 9.90
CA ILE A 179 -6.58 -3.29 9.53
C ILE A 179 -7.02 -2.09 10.36
N GLY A 180 -7.28 -0.98 9.68
CA GLY A 180 -7.88 0.21 10.27
C GLY A 180 -9.36 0.29 9.91
N THR A 181 -10.17 0.73 10.86
CA THR A 181 -11.58 1.09 10.66
C THR A 181 -11.84 2.59 10.81
N GLN A 182 -10.78 3.36 11.08
CA GLN A 182 -10.85 4.80 11.12
C GLN A 182 -10.71 5.37 9.71
N PHE A 183 -11.49 6.40 9.41
CA PHE A 183 -11.41 7.09 8.14
C PHE A 183 -10.08 7.84 7.99
N TRP A 184 -9.52 7.79 6.79
CA TRP A 184 -8.18 8.31 6.51
C TRP A 184 -8.17 9.75 5.99
N ASN A 185 -6.99 10.39 6.08
CA ASN A 185 -6.77 11.71 5.48
C ASN A 185 -6.90 11.68 3.95
N GLN A 186 -7.01 12.85 3.32
CA GLN A 186 -7.25 12.96 1.87
C GLN A 186 -6.18 12.28 1.00
N GLY A 187 -4.90 12.31 1.39
CA GLY A 187 -3.85 11.64 0.62
C GLY A 187 -3.96 10.13 0.66
N ARG A 188 -4.25 9.57 1.84
CA ARG A 188 -4.44 8.12 1.99
C ARG A 188 -5.77 7.66 1.36
N THR A 189 -6.83 8.44 1.49
CA THR A 189 -8.10 8.18 0.80
C THR A 189 -7.91 8.21 -0.72
N GLN A 190 -7.09 9.12 -1.25
CA GLN A 190 -6.72 9.13 -2.66
C GLN A 190 -5.95 7.86 -3.05
N GLU A 191 -4.93 7.47 -2.27
CA GLU A 191 -4.14 6.26 -2.52
C GLU A 191 -5.02 5.00 -2.54
N ILE A 192 -5.92 4.83 -1.56
CA ILE A 192 -6.84 3.69 -1.51
C ILE A 192 -7.77 3.67 -2.73
N LYS A 193 -8.28 4.84 -3.15
CA LYS A 193 -9.15 4.96 -4.34
C LYS A 193 -8.43 4.55 -5.63
N GLU A 194 -7.13 4.80 -5.71
CA GLU A 194 -6.32 4.58 -6.91
C GLU A 194 -5.69 3.17 -6.96
N ARG A 195 -5.88 2.33 -5.94
CA ARG A 195 -5.41 0.94 -5.92
C ARG A 195 -6.12 0.08 -6.97
N VAL A 196 -5.35 -0.58 -7.81
CA VAL A 196 -5.84 -1.61 -8.73
C VAL A 196 -5.96 -2.96 -8.03
N LEU A 197 -6.87 -3.81 -8.52
CA LEU A 197 -6.92 -5.22 -8.13
C LEU A 197 -5.85 -5.99 -8.91
N HIS A 198 -5.24 -6.99 -8.28
CA HIS A 198 -4.23 -7.83 -8.92
C HIS A 198 -4.73 -9.25 -9.26
N LEU A 199 -5.98 -9.55 -8.91
CA LEU A 199 -6.74 -10.76 -9.24
C LEU A 199 -8.13 -10.40 -9.77
#